data_AF-A0A3C0ZDY9-F1
#
_entry.id   AF-A0A3C0ZDY9-F1
#
_cell.length_a   1.000
_cell.length_b   1.000
_cell.length_c   1.000
_cell.angle_alpha   90.00
_cell.angle_beta   90.00
_cell.angle_gamma   90.00
#
_symmetry.space_group_name_H-M   'P 1'
#
loop_
_entity.id
_entity.type
_entity.pdbx_description
1 polymer ?
#
loop_
_entity_poly.entity_id
_entity_poly.type
_entity_poly.pdbx_seq_one_letter_code
_entity_poly.pdbx_strand_id
1 'polypeptide(L)'
;TGLGTNSMESFNMKIPSLTIGEWRIKNLNTAVLDLSSINYAYQQMDLEPVIGVLGGDIFADYGAVIDYAKRTLKLRNRKLKLK
;
A
#
# COMPACT_ATOMS: atom_id res chain seq x y z
N THR A 1 -15.21 -10.51 -2.16
CA THR A 1 -15.93 -9.90 -1.02
C THR A 1 -14.89 -9.32 -0.09
N GLY A 2 -14.56 -8.04 -0.27
CA GLY A 2 -13.53 -7.38 0.52
C GLY A 2 -13.97 -7.28 1.98
N LEU A 3 -13.06 -7.52 2.91
CA LEU A 3 -13.30 -7.58 4.36
C LEU A 3 -13.65 -6.22 4.99
N GLY A 4 -14.37 -5.34 4.29
CA GLY A 4 -14.91 -4.11 4.83
C GLY A 4 -16.34 -4.37 5.29
N THR A 5 -16.54 -4.50 6.60
CA THR A 5 -17.87 -4.31 7.18
C THR A 5 -18.35 -2.91 6.81
N ASN A 6 -19.64 -2.74 6.52
CA ASN A 6 -20.27 -1.47 6.11
C ASN A 6 -20.16 -0.33 7.16
N SER A 7 -19.39 -0.52 8.24
CA SER A 7 -19.29 0.35 9.40
C SER A 7 -17.86 0.83 9.70
N MET A 8 -16.87 0.54 8.85
CA MET A 8 -15.49 0.93 9.10
C MET A 8 -15.27 2.39 8.67
N GLU A 9 -15.14 3.28 9.64
CA GLU A 9 -14.83 4.70 9.38
C GLU A 9 -13.49 4.82 8.66
N SER A 10 -13.49 5.56 7.55
CA SER A 10 -12.29 5.83 6.76
C SER A 10 -12.05 7.33 6.69
N PHE A 11 -10.82 7.75 6.95
CA PHE A 11 -10.40 9.13 6.78
C PHE A 11 -9.52 9.27 5.54
N ASN A 12 -9.57 10.43 4.88
CA ASN A 12 -8.65 10.72 3.79
C ASN A 12 -7.49 11.56 4.32
N MET A 13 -6.27 11.15 4.00
CA MET A 13 -5.05 11.88 4.35
C MET A 13 -4.16 12.01 3.11
N LYS A 14 -3.42 13.12 3.04
CA LYS A 14 -2.34 13.28 2.07
C LYS A 14 -1.00 13.07 2.77
N ILE A 15 -0.25 12.07 2.34
CA ILE A 15 1.11 11.83 2.77
C ILE A 15 2.04 12.70 1.90
N PRO A 16 2.82 13.64 2.50
CA PRO A 16 3.66 14.55 1.73
C PRO A 16 4.73 13.83 0.89
N SER A 17 5.32 12.77 1.44
CA SER A 17 6.31 11.96 0.76
C SER A 17 6.32 10.53 1.31
N LEU A 18 6.36 9.55 0.43
CA LEU A 18 6.62 8.14 0.75
C LEU A 18 7.89 7.72 -0.01
N THR A 19 8.80 7.03 0.67
CA THR A 19 10.07 6.57 0.11
C THR A 19 10.24 5.07 0.37
N ILE A 20 10.62 4.33 -0.67
CA ILE A 20 10.93 2.89 -0.60
C ILE A 20 12.31 2.71 -1.26
N GLY A 21 13.35 2.53 -0.44
CA GLY A 21 14.74 2.60 -0.92
C GLY A 21 15.01 3.93 -1.62
N GLU A 22 15.48 3.87 -2.87
CA GLU A 22 15.74 5.06 -3.70
C GLU A 22 14.50 5.60 -4.42
N TRP A 23 13.39 4.85 -4.41
CA TRP A 23 12.15 5.27 -5.07
C TRP A 23 11.34 6.19 -4.16
N ARG A 24 10.85 7.32 -4.70
CA ARG A 24 10.10 8.33 -3.95
C ARG A 24 8.85 8.78 -4.71
N ILE A 25 7.75 8.89 -3.99
CA ILE A 25 6.51 9.54 -4.43
C ILE A 25 6.17 10.69 -3.49
N LYS A 26 5.62 11.77 -4.05
CA LYS A 26 5.16 12.95 -3.31
C LYS A 26 3.65 13.08 -3.38
N ASN A 27 3.05 13.70 -2.37
CA ASN A 27 1.62 14.04 -2.32
C ASN A 27 0.70 12.82 -2.57
N LEU A 28 0.97 11.71 -1.90
CA LEU A 28 0.18 10.49 -2.03
C LEU A 28 -1.14 10.66 -1.26
N ASN A 29 -2.26 10.51 -1.96
CA ASN A 29 -3.57 10.44 -1.31
C ASN A 29 -3.78 9.02 -0.78
N THR A 30 -4.17 8.91 0.49
CA THR A 30 -4.34 7.62 1.18
C THR A 30 -5.61 7.62 2.02
N ALA A 31 -6.25 6.47 2.13
CA ALA A 31 -7.25 6.22 3.15
C ALA A 31 -6.57 5.76 4.44
N VAL A 32 -6.98 6.34 5.57
CA VAL A 32 -6.61 5.92 6.92
C VAL A 32 -7.76 5.09 7.46
N LEU A 33 -7.41 3.90 7.93
CA LEU A 33 -8.31 2.86 8.37
C LEU A 33 -7.82 2.36 9.73
N ASP A 34 -8.75 2.04 10.64
CA ASP A 34 -8.38 1.36 11.88
C ASP A 34 -7.98 -0.09 11.57
N LEU A 35 -6.71 -0.40 11.77
CA LEU A 35 -6.13 -1.73 11.53
C LEU A 35 -6.16 -2.63 12.78
N SER A 36 -6.74 -2.19 13.90
CA SER A 36 -6.71 -2.92 15.18
C SER A 36 -7.27 -4.34 15.06
N SER A 37 -8.44 -4.50 14.43
CA SER A 37 -9.07 -5.81 14.22
C SER A 37 -8.24 -6.73 13.31
N ILE A 38 -7.58 -6.15 12.30
CA ILE A 38 -6.72 -6.90 11.36
C ILE A 38 -5.46 -7.37 12.09
N ASN A 39 -4.82 -6.46 12.83
CA ASN A 39 -3.61 -6.78 13.58
C ASN A 39 -3.87 -7.78 14.70
N TYR A 40 -5.04 -7.75 15.34
CA TYR A 40 -5.45 -8.78 16.28
C TYR A 40 -5.50 -10.17 15.62
N ALA A 41 -6.12 -10.28 14.44
CA ALA A 41 -6.17 -11.54 13.69
C ALA A 41 -4.78 -12.02 13.26
N TYR A 42 -3.91 -11.11 12.81
CA TYR A 42 -2.54 -11.44 12.42
C TYR A 42 -1.73 -11.98 13.59
N GLN A 43 -1.87 -11.40 14.78
CA GLN A 43 -1.25 -11.90 16.00
C GLN A 43 -1.71 -13.33 16.36
N GLN A 44 -2.99 -13.66 16.15
CA GLN A 44 -3.48 -15.04 16.37
C GLN A 44 -2.87 -16.05 15.39
N MET A 45 -2.34 -15.58 14.26
CA MET A 45 -1.68 -16.39 13.23
C MET A 45 -0.14 -16.36 13.35
N ASP A 46 0.41 -15.77 14.42
CA ASP A 46 1.84 -15.54 14.63
C ASP A 46 2.49 -14.71 13.48
N LEU A 47 1.72 -13.79 12.91
CA LEU A 47 2.17 -12.85 11.88
C LEU A 47 2.46 -11.48 12.47
N GLU A 48 3.43 -10.78 11.88
CA GLU A 48 3.76 -9.41 12.28
C GLU A 48 2.60 -8.45 11.96
N PRO A 49 2.30 -7.48 12.85
CA PRO A 49 1.27 -6.49 12.61
C PRO A 49 1.62 -5.60 11.42
N VAL A 50 0.61 -5.19 10.68
CA VAL A 50 0.73 -4.29 9.54
C VAL A 50 0.36 -2.87 9.93
N ILE A 51 1.14 -1.90 9.43
CA ILE A 51 0.89 -0.46 9.63
C ILE A 51 0.18 0.18 8.42
N GLY A 52 -0.02 -0.58 7.34
CA GLY A 52 -0.65 -0.10 6.12
C GLY A 52 -0.57 -1.12 5.00
N VAL A 53 -1.35 -0.86 3.95
CA VAL A 53 -1.38 -1.67 2.73
C VAL A 53 -1.06 -0.77 1.54
N LEU A 54 -0.11 -1.18 0.71
CA LEU A 54 0.18 -0.51 -0.56
C LEU A 54 -0.65 -1.14 -1.67
N GLY A 55 -1.53 -0.34 -2.25
CA GLY A 55 -2.37 -0.75 -3.37
C GLY A 55 -1.59 -0.84 -4.69
N GLY A 56 -2.09 -1.67 -5.61
CA GLY A 56 -1.53 -1.81 -6.95
C GLY A 56 -1.72 -0.56 -7.83
N ASP A 57 -2.63 0.34 -7.45
CA ASP A 57 -2.86 1.64 -8.07
C ASP A 57 -1.63 2.56 -7.97
N ILE A 58 -0.97 2.59 -6.80
CA ILE A 58 0.29 3.32 -6.61
C ILE A 58 1.37 2.77 -7.56
N PHE A 59 1.38 1.46 -7.76
CA PHE A 59 2.38 0.74 -8.54
C PHE A 59 2.12 0.82 -10.06
N ALA A 60 0.87 0.89 -10.47
CA ALA A 60 0.47 0.98 -11.88
C ALA A 60 1.06 2.23 -12.55
N ASP A 61 1.03 3.38 -11.85
CA ASP A 61 1.59 4.64 -12.33
C ASP A 61 3.09 4.55 -12.66
N TYR A 62 3.82 3.63 -12.03
CA TYR A 62 5.27 3.50 -12.17
C TYR A 62 5.69 2.23 -12.92
N GLY A 63 4.73 1.50 -13.51
CA GLY A 63 4.99 0.29 -14.28
C GLY A 63 5.68 -0.79 -13.45
N ALA A 64 5.15 -1.04 -12.25
CA ALA A 64 5.73 -2.00 -11.34
C ALA A 64 5.81 -3.41 -11.93
N VAL A 65 6.93 -4.09 -11.68
CA VAL A 65 7.10 -5.51 -11.95
C VAL A 65 7.39 -6.21 -10.63
N ILE A 66 6.46 -7.07 -10.21
CA ILE A 66 6.60 -7.93 -9.04
C ILE A 66 7.03 -9.31 -9.52
N ASP A 67 8.24 -9.72 -9.13
CA ASP A 67 8.77 -11.06 -9.38
C ASP A 67 8.73 -11.83 -8.06
N TYR A 68 7.76 -12.72 -7.90
CA TYR A 68 7.55 -13.51 -6.68
C TYR A 68 8.65 -14.56 -6.46
N ALA A 69 9.17 -15.14 -7.54
CA ALA A 69 10.24 -16.14 -7.45
C ALA A 69 11.54 -15.50 -6.93
N LYS A 70 11.86 -14.30 -7.41
CA LYS A 70 13.03 -13.53 -6.95
C LYS A 70 12.76 -12.67 -5.72
N ARG A 71 11.49 -12.55 -5.29
CA ARG A 71 11.02 -11.64 -4.24
C ARG A 71 11.47 -10.19 -4.48
N THR A 72 11.34 -9.71 -5.72
CA THR A 72 11.74 -8.34 -6.09
C THR A 72 10.56 -7.52 -6.60
N LEU A 73 10.54 -6.25 -6.22
CA LEU A 73 9.68 -5.22 -6.80
C LEU A 73 10.55 -4.22 -7.56
N LYS A 74 10.29 -4.05 -8.87
CA LYS A 74 10.95 -3.03 -9.70
C LYS A 74 9.98 -1.93 -10.04
N LEU A 75 10.38 -0.68 -9.79
CA LEU A 75 9.60 0.52 -10.06
C LEU A 75 10.41 1.48 -10.93
N ARG A 76 9.73 2.22 -11.82
CA ARG A 76 10.37 3.35 -12.51
C ARG A 76 10.44 4.55 -11.57
N ASN A 77 11.45 5.41 -11.75
CA ASN A 77 11.54 6.68 -11.02
C ASN A 77 10.60 7.75 -11.59
N ARG A 78 9.96 7.49 -12.73
CA ARG A 78 9.05 8.41 -13.42
C ARG A 78 7.76 7.69 -13.74
N LYS A 79 6.64 8.40 -13.62
CA LYS A 79 5.33 7.88 -14.01
C LYS A 79 5.31 7.49 -15.49
N LEU A 80 4.55 6.45 -15.82
CA LEU A 80 4.24 6.10 -17.20
C LEU A 80 3.43 7.23 -17.84
N LYS A 81 3.78 7.58 -19.08
CA LYS A 81 2.88 8.36 -19.93
C LYS A 81 1.92 7.37 -20.57
N LEU A 82 0.84 7.04 -19.86
CA LEU A 82 -0.26 6.31 -20.47
C LEU A 82 -0.91 7.27 -21.47
N LYS A 83 -1.00 6.84 -22.74
CA LYS A 83 -1.68 7.56 -23.81
C LYS A 83 -3.18 7.31 -23.72
#